data_AF-A0A2D3TAS9-F1
#
_entry.id   AF-A0A2D3TAS9-F1
#
_cell.length_a   1.000
_cell.length_b   1.000
_cell.length_c   1.000
_cell.angle_alpha   90.00
_cell.angle_beta   90.00
_cell.angle_gamma   90.00
#
_symmetry.space_group_name_H-M   'P 1'
#
loop_
_entity.id
_entity.type
_entity.pdbx_description
1 polymer ?
#
loop_
_entity_poly.entity_id
_entity_poly.type
_entity_poly.pdbx_seq_one_letter_code
_entity_poly.pdbx_strand_id
1 'polypeptide(L)'
;MLEMDIIGAWDIRAVNLDQEEADRNVYEFDLTLWSLLRTLAKERPQDAATQFSLGTSTIHNLSLATSSQLKALASGVLISFKLKTSEQNIITRLTGDYDPIVFINHSIDEFDAAYWLLFNRVASKDSEMAKEVFGVSQELAELVSKATDSQLRHMSGTTVTHFSLRFAPSIIEEILDDSRENVTHPVLKKLQQSLQGRGRWR
;
A
#
# COMPACT_ATOMS: atom_id res chain seq x y z
N MET A 1 -0.71 -42.77 -16.06
CA MET A 1 -0.96 -42.04 -14.80
C MET A 1 0.27 -41.20 -14.56
N LEU A 2 0.17 -39.89 -14.80
CA LEU A 2 1.20 -38.94 -14.39
C LEU A 2 0.91 -38.60 -12.92
N GLU A 3 1.71 -39.16 -12.00
CA GLU A 3 1.84 -38.57 -10.68
C GLU A 3 2.44 -37.19 -10.90
N MET A 4 1.59 -36.17 -10.81
CA MET A 4 2.01 -34.79 -10.82
C MET A 4 2.88 -34.63 -9.57
N ASP A 5 4.16 -34.35 -9.77
CA ASP A 5 5.13 -34.15 -8.70
C ASP A 5 4.80 -32.83 -7.99
N ILE A 6 3.75 -32.90 -7.17
CA ILE A 6 3.21 -31.79 -6.40
C ILE A 6 4.32 -31.27 -5.49
N ILE A 7 5.09 -32.17 -4.88
CA ILE A 7 6.19 -31.82 -3.97
C ILE A 7 7.29 -31.06 -4.74
N GLY A 8 7.71 -31.54 -5.91
CA GLY A 8 8.65 -30.81 -6.76
C GLY A 8 8.15 -29.42 -7.19
N ALA A 9 6.85 -29.28 -7.47
CA ALA A 9 6.25 -27.98 -7.78
C ALA A 9 6.23 -27.01 -6.59
N TRP A 10 6.03 -27.51 -5.36
CA TRP A 10 6.11 -26.70 -4.14
C TRP A 10 7.56 -26.35 -3.77
N ASP A 11 8.52 -27.25 -3.97
CA ASP A 11 9.94 -27.00 -3.76
C ASP A 11 10.48 -25.94 -4.74
N ILE A 12 10.07 -25.99 -6.02
CA ILE A 12 10.42 -24.95 -7.00
C ILE A 12 9.83 -23.59 -6.59
N ARG A 13 8.59 -23.55 -6.08
CA ARG A 13 7.98 -22.32 -5.56
C ARG A 13 8.68 -21.80 -4.31
N ALA A 14 9.10 -22.68 -3.39
CA ALA A 14 9.84 -22.33 -2.19
C ALA A 14 11.25 -21.78 -2.52
N VAL A 15 11.94 -22.38 -3.49
CA VAL A 15 13.24 -21.89 -3.98
C VAL A 15 13.12 -20.54 -4.69
N ASN A 16 12.00 -20.29 -5.38
CA ASN A 16 11.72 -18.98 -5.99
C ASN A 16 11.34 -17.91 -4.94
N LEU A 17 10.70 -18.29 -3.83
CA LEU A 17 10.37 -17.38 -2.73
C LEU A 17 11.62 -16.80 -2.04
N ASP A 18 12.70 -17.59 -1.92
CA ASP A 18 14.00 -17.11 -1.41
C ASP A 18 14.73 -16.17 -2.39
N GLN A 19 14.31 -16.13 -3.66
CA GLN A 19 14.85 -15.25 -4.71
C GLN A 19 13.97 -14.04 -5.01
N GLU A 20 12.72 -14.01 -4.53
CA GLU A 20 11.85 -12.83 -4.57
C GLU A 20 12.29 -11.83 -3.51
N GLU A 21 13.36 -11.10 -3.82
CA GLU A 21 13.73 -9.90 -3.10
C GLU A 21 12.49 -8.98 -3.05
N ALA A 22 12.08 -8.58 -1.84
CA ALA A 22 10.92 -7.73 -1.62
C ALA A 22 10.88 -6.59 -2.65
N ASP A 23 9.76 -6.40 -3.37
CA ASP A 23 9.74 -5.44 -4.49
C ASP A 23 10.16 -4.06 -3.97
N ARG A 24 11.36 -3.66 -4.36
CA ARG A 24 12.01 -2.43 -3.91
C ARG A 24 11.14 -1.20 -4.13
N ASN A 25 10.31 -1.21 -5.17
CA ASN A 25 9.46 -0.08 -5.52
C ASN A 25 8.25 0.01 -4.59
N VAL A 26 7.74 -1.13 -4.12
CA VAL A 26 6.70 -1.18 -3.07
C VAL A 26 7.24 -0.61 -1.78
N TYR A 27 8.43 -1.03 -1.36
CA TYR A 27 9.09 -0.50 -0.17
C TYR A 27 9.38 1.02 -0.28
N GLU A 28 9.97 1.47 -1.40
CA GLU A 28 10.29 2.89 -1.62
C GLU A 28 9.03 3.76 -1.66
N PHE A 29 7.94 3.26 -2.24
CA PHE A 29 6.66 3.94 -2.25
C PHE A 29 6.04 4.02 -0.85
N ASP A 30 6.02 2.92 -0.07
CA ASP A 30 5.51 2.93 1.31
C ASP A 30 6.33 3.88 2.21
N LEU A 31 7.65 3.91 2.02
CA LEU A 31 8.53 4.87 2.71
C LEU A 31 8.21 6.32 2.33
N THR A 32 7.82 6.57 1.08
CA THR A 32 7.40 7.89 0.63
C THR A 32 6.07 8.29 1.27
N LEU A 33 5.10 7.37 1.38
CA LEU A 33 3.84 7.60 2.13
C LEU A 33 4.11 7.93 3.61
N TRP A 34 4.99 7.18 4.28
CA TRP A 34 5.36 7.48 5.66
C TRP A 34 6.08 8.82 5.81
N SER A 35 6.94 9.17 4.85
CA SER A 35 7.63 10.46 4.83
C SER A 35 6.66 11.61 4.60
N LEU A 36 5.68 11.45 3.70
CA LEU A 36 4.60 12.40 3.49
C LEU A 36 3.77 12.59 4.77
N LEU A 37 3.37 11.50 5.43
CA LEU A 37 2.62 11.55 6.67
C LEU A 37 3.41 12.25 7.79
N ARG A 38 4.72 12.02 7.90
CA ARG A 38 5.58 12.76 8.83
C ARG A 38 5.58 14.26 8.52
N THR A 39 5.70 14.66 7.26
CA THR A 39 5.68 16.07 6.86
C THR A 39 4.33 16.70 7.18
N LEU A 40 3.22 16.02 6.86
CA LEU A 40 1.87 16.47 7.22
C LEU A 40 1.68 16.56 8.74
N ALA A 41 2.23 15.63 9.51
CA ALA A 41 2.19 15.68 10.97
C ALA A 41 2.92 16.90 11.54
N LYS A 42 3.99 17.37 10.89
CA LYS A 42 4.71 18.60 11.27
C LYS A 42 3.97 19.87 10.87
N GLU A 43 3.52 19.92 9.62
CA GLU A 43 3.01 21.16 9.03
C GLU A 43 1.51 21.37 9.26
N ARG A 44 0.74 20.28 9.28
CA ARG A 44 -0.72 20.28 9.40
C ARG A 44 -1.21 19.11 10.28
N PRO A 45 -0.87 19.09 11.58
CA PRO A 45 -1.13 17.96 12.46
C PRO A 45 -2.61 17.57 12.57
N GLN A 46 -3.53 18.54 12.55
CA GLN A 46 -4.97 18.28 12.65
C GLN A 46 -5.53 17.62 11.39
N ASP A 47 -5.06 18.04 10.21
CA ASP A 47 -5.45 17.43 8.93
C ASP A 47 -4.92 15.99 8.87
N ALA A 48 -3.66 15.77 9.25
CA ALA A 48 -3.05 14.44 9.31
C ALA A 48 -3.80 13.51 10.29
N ALA A 49 -4.12 14.00 11.49
CA ALA A 49 -4.92 13.26 12.49
C ALA A 49 -6.26 12.83 11.91
N THR A 50 -6.98 13.74 11.25
CA THR A 50 -8.31 13.50 10.72
C THR A 50 -8.29 12.55 9.53
N GLN A 51 -7.42 12.80 8.54
CA GLN A 51 -7.35 12.02 7.31
C GLN A 51 -6.96 10.56 7.58
N PHE A 52 -5.98 10.34 8.46
CA PHE A 52 -5.47 9.00 8.78
C PHE A 52 -6.13 8.38 10.02
N SER A 53 -7.07 9.09 10.66
CA SER A 53 -7.75 8.65 11.88
C SER A 53 -6.77 8.28 13.01
N LEU A 54 -5.80 9.18 13.25
CA LEU A 54 -4.71 9.02 14.20
C LEU A 54 -4.90 9.89 15.45
N GLY A 55 -4.48 9.37 16.60
CA GLY A 55 -4.48 10.13 17.85
C GLY A 55 -3.42 11.23 17.85
N THR A 56 -3.65 12.28 18.65
CA THR A 56 -2.72 13.43 18.76
C THR A 56 -1.33 13.03 19.23
N SER A 57 -1.21 12.03 20.13
CA SER A 57 0.08 11.46 20.56
C SER A 57 0.85 10.86 19.40
N THR A 58 0.18 10.02 18.59
CA THR A 58 0.77 9.35 17.45
C THR A 58 1.23 10.36 16.39
N ILE A 59 0.42 11.38 16.11
CA ILE A 59 0.78 12.47 15.19
C ILE A 59 2.01 13.25 15.70
N HIS A 60 2.03 13.60 16.97
CA HIS A 60 3.19 14.26 17.56
C HIS A 60 4.47 13.42 17.41
N ASN A 61 4.41 12.12 17.74
CA ASN A 61 5.56 11.23 17.62
C ASN A 61 5.99 11.05 16.15
N LEU A 62 5.05 10.91 15.21
CA LEU A 62 5.33 10.86 13.78
C LEU A 62 6.04 12.12 13.29
N SER A 63 5.66 13.30 13.79
CA SER A 63 6.33 14.55 13.46
C SER A 63 7.81 14.55 13.86
N LEU A 64 8.17 13.86 14.94
CA LEU A 64 9.54 13.76 15.44
C LEU A 64 10.31 12.54 14.90
N ALA A 65 9.63 11.60 14.24
CA ALA A 65 10.20 10.34 13.79
C ALA A 65 11.50 10.53 12.98
N THR A 66 12.47 9.67 13.25
CA THR A 66 13.76 9.60 12.57
C THR A 66 13.66 8.83 11.25
N SER A 67 14.66 8.99 10.38
CA SER A 67 14.69 8.27 9.11
C SER A 67 14.77 6.74 9.29
N SER A 68 15.44 6.25 10.34
CA SER A 68 15.49 4.82 10.66
C SER A 68 14.12 4.29 11.08
N GLN A 69 13.38 5.04 11.90
CA GLN A 69 12.02 4.71 12.30
C GLN A 69 11.05 4.69 11.11
N LEU A 70 11.14 5.65 10.19
CA LEU A 70 10.33 5.62 8.96
C LEU A 70 10.64 4.40 8.09
N LYS A 71 11.91 3.99 7.99
CA LYS A 71 12.28 2.76 7.29
C LYS A 71 11.70 1.51 7.95
N ALA A 72 11.66 1.46 9.28
CA ALA A 72 11.01 0.38 10.02
C ALA A 72 9.46 0.41 9.84
N LEU A 73 8.86 1.59 9.79
CA LEU A 73 7.44 1.73 9.45
C LEU A 73 7.13 1.29 8.02
N ALA A 74 8.04 1.53 7.07
CA ALA A 74 7.93 1.07 5.69
C ALA A 74 8.36 -0.39 5.50
N SER A 75 8.99 -1.03 6.49
CA SER A 75 9.61 -2.33 6.29
C SER A 75 8.58 -3.43 6.07
N GLY A 76 8.79 -4.24 5.04
CA GLY A 76 7.83 -5.26 4.62
C GLY A 76 7.69 -5.29 3.11
N VAL A 77 6.99 -6.30 2.61
CA VAL A 77 6.67 -6.45 1.18
C VAL A 77 5.26 -5.92 0.87
N LEU A 78 4.63 -5.22 1.81
CA LEU A 78 3.24 -4.76 1.71
C LEU A 78 3.20 -3.26 1.94
N ILE A 79 2.28 -2.59 1.25
CA ILE A 79 1.96 -1.20 1.55
C ILE A 79 1.30 -1.15 2.93
N SER A 80 1.70 -0.22 3.79
CA SER A 80 1.18 -0.04 5.15
C SER A 80 -0.24 0.53 5.18
N PHE A 81 -0.66 1.09 4.05
CA PHE A 81 -1.91 1.79 3.83
C PHE A 81 -2.84 0.97 2.93
N LYS A 82 -4.14 1.02 3.20
CA LYS A 82 -5.18 0.46 2.33
C LYS A 82 -5.97 1.56 1.69
N LEU A 83 -6.47 1.26 0.50
CA LEU A 83 -7.39 2.12 -0.21
C LEU A 83 -8.72 2.22 0.56
N LYS A 84 -9.11 3.46 0.87
CA LYS A 84 -10.42 3.79 1.46
C LYS A 84 -11.42 4.23 0.39
N THR A 85 -10.93 4.74 -0.74
CA THR A 85 -11.76 5.01 -1.92
C THR A 85 -12.50 3.74 -2.33
N SER A 86 -13.80 3.85 -2.62
CA SER A 86 -14.65 2.72 -2.99
C SER A 86 -14.09 1.99 -4.21
N GLU A 87 -13.73 0.71 -4.04
CA GLU A 87 -13.23 -0.13 -5.14
C GLU A 87 -14.27 -0.21 -6.26
N GLN A 88 -15.56 -0.26 -5.95
CA GLN A 88 -16.61 -0.28 -6.98
C GLN A 88 -16.60 0.98 -7.86
N ASN A 89 -16.30 2.14 -7.28
CA ASN A 89 -16.19 3.38 -8.06
C ASN A 89 -15.00 3.30 -9.02
N ILE A 90 -13.88 2.77 -8.54
CA ILE A 90 -12.66 2.58 -9.33
C ILE A 90 -12.90 1.58 -10.46
N ILE A 91 -13.50 0.43 -10.14
CA ILE A 91 -13.85 -0.61 -11.11
C ILE A 91 -14.73 -0.01 -12.20
N THR A 92 -15.81 0.70 -11.82
CA THR A 92 -16.73 1.34 -12.77
C THR A 92 -15.99 2.31 -13.72
N ARG A 93 -15.02 3.08 -13.20
CA ARG A 93 -14.21 4.01 -14.00
C ARG A 93 -13.25 3.29 -14.94
N LEU A 94 -12.61 2.21 -14.49
CA LEU A 94 -11.68 1.44 -15.31
C LEU A 94 -12.40 0.60 -16.38
N THR A 95 -13.63 0.18 -16.14
CA THR A 95 -14.47 -0.53 -17.14
C THR A 95 -15.19 0.39 -18.10
N GLY A 96 -15.26 1.69 -17.80
CA GLY A 96 -15.92 2.67 -18.65
C GLY A 96 -15.11 3.03 -19.90
N ASP A 97 -15.74 3.79 -20.79
CA ASP A 97 -15.06 4.29 -21.98
C ASP A 97 -13.94 5.26 -21.58
N TYR A 98 -12.75 4.99 -22.11
CA TYR A 98 -11.59 5.86 -21.96
C TYR A 98 -11.68 7.03 -22.95
N ASP A 99 -11.75 8.25 -22.43
CA ASP A 99 -11.69 9.47 -23.24
C ASP A 99 -10.27 10.09 -23.17
N PRO A 100 -9.48 10.01 -24.26
CA PRO A 100 -8.12 10.54 -24.28
C PRO A 100 -8.06 12.08 -24.19
N ILE A 101 -9.16 12.80 -24.41
CA ILE A 101 -9.19 14.27 -24.39
C ILE A 101 -9.20 14.81 -22.95
N VAL A 102 -9.70 14.02 -21.99
CA VAL A 102 -9.82 14.44 -20.57
C VAL A 102 -8.46 14.79 -19.96
N PHE A 103 -7.39 14.16 -20.43
CA PHE A 103 -6.01 14.46 -20.03
C PHE A 103 -5.56 15.88 -20.32
N ILE A 104 -6.10 16.51 -21.36
CA ILE A 104 -5.74 17.88 -21.74
C ILE A 104 -6.32 18.89 -20.72
N ASN A 105 -7.38 18.51 -20.01
CA ASN A 105 -8.19 19.42 -19.20
C ASN A 105 -8.00 19.22 -17.69
N HIS A 106 -7.24 18.22 -17.23
CA HIS A 106 -7.10 17.90 -15.81
C HIS A 106 -5.63 17.83 -15.39
N SER A 107 -5.30 18.45 -14.26
CA SER A 107 -4.01 18.25 -13.61
C SER A 107 -3.95 16.86 -13.01
N ILE A 108 -2.98 16.05 -13.43
CA ILE A 108 -2.70 14.76 -12.81
C ILE A 108 -1.89 15.01 -11.54
N ASP A 109 -2.38 14.53 -10.40
CA ASP A 109 -1.52 14.39 -9.22
C ASP A 109 -0.59 13.20 -9.46
N GLU A 110 0.71 13.48 -9.63
CA GLU A 110 1.69 12.43 -9.91
C GLU A 110 1.86 11.44 -8.75
N PHE A 111 1.57 11.86 -7.52
CA PHE A 111 1.66 10.96 -6.39
C PHE A 111 0.57 9.88 -6.47
N ASP A 112 -0.67 10.29 -6.77
CA ASP A 112 -1.78 9.36 -6.98
C ASP A 112 -1.52 8.47 -8.20
N ALA A 113 -1.02 9.03 -9.31
CA ALA A 113 -0.68 8.24 -10.49
C ALA A 113 0.40 7.18 -10.19
N ALA A 114 1.44 7.54 -9.41
CA ALA A 114 2.50 6.61 -9.03
C ALA A 114 1.97 5.38 -8.27
N TYR A 115 1.00 5.56 -7.38
CA TYR A 115 0.34 4.44 -6.69
C TYR A 115 -0.28 3.45 -7.69
N TRP A 116 -1.06 3.96 -8.63
CA TRP A 116 -1.80 3.14 -9.58
C TRP A 116 -0.91 2.43 -10.60
N LEU A 117 0.14 3.11 -11.07
CA LEU A 117 1.13 2.52 -11.97
C LEU A 117 1.95 1.44 -11.27
N LEU A 118 2.35 1.65 -10.01
CA LEU A 118 3.02 0.64 -9.23
C LEU A 118 2.11 -0.58 -8.99
N PHE A 119 0.84 -0.34 -8.67
CA PHE A 119 -0.14 -1.42 -8.49
C PHE A 119 -0.31 -2.24 -9.77
N ASN A 120 -0.47 -1.59 -10.93
CA ASN A 120 -0.50 -2.27 -12.22
C ASN A 120 0.76 -3.10 -12.47
N ARG A 121 1.95 -2.57 -12.17
CA ARG A 121 3.20 -3.28 -12.38
C ARG A 121 3.30 -4.57 -11.57
N VAL A 122 2.85 -4.54 -10.32
CA VAL A 122 2.83 -5.73 -9.45
C VAL A 122 1.73 -6.69 -9.91
N ALA A 123 0.51 -6.19 -10.16
CA ALA A 123 -0.63 -7.00 -10.57
C ALA A 123 -0.48 -7.67 -11.94
N SER A 124 0.25 -7.04 -12.87
CA SER A 124 0.55 -7.61 -14.19
C SER A 124 1.50 -8.81 -14.12
N LYS A 125 2.29 -8.92 -13.04
CA LYS A 125 3.14 -10.10 -12.78
C LYS A 125 2.36 -11.18 -12.04
N ASP A 126 1.67 -10.78 -10.97
CA ASP A 126 0.87 -11.67 -10.14
C ASP A 126 -0.26 -10.87 -9.45
N SER A 127 -1.50 -11.04 -9.92
CA SER A 127 -2.67 -10.35 -9.36
C SER A 127 -3.07 -10.89 -7.98
N GLU A 128 -2.81 -12.17 -7.69
CA GLU A 128 -3.07 -12.79 -6.39
C GLU A 128 -2.10 -12.25 -5.33
N MET A 129 -0.84 -12.02 -5.68
CA MET A 129 0.11 -11.34 -4.80
C MET A 129 -0.25 -9.85 -4.65
N ALA A 130 -0.56 -9.17 -5.76
CA ALA A 130 -0.85 -7.75 -5.75
C ALA A 130 -2.06 -7.40 -4.86
N LYS A 131 -3.09 -8.25 -4.84
CA LYS A 131 -4.23 -8.03 -3.94
C LYS A 131 -3.82 -8.02 -2.48
N GLU A 132 -2.78 -8.76 -2.06
CA GLU A 132 -2.31 -8.76 -0.67
C GLU A 132 -1.40 -7.55 -0.41
N VAL A 133 -0.45 -7.28 -1.32
CA VAL A 133 0.49 -6.14 -1.27
C VAL A 133 -0.26 -4.81 -1.11
N PHE A 134 -1.31 -4.63 -1.90
CA PHE A 134 -2.16 -3.44 -1.89
C PHE A 134 -3.43 -3.62 -1.05
N GLY A 135 -3.69 -4.84 -0.52
CA GLY A 135 -4.88 -5.27 0.26
C GLY A 135 -6.16 -4.64 -0.25
N VAL A 136 -6.46 -5.04 -1.48
CA VAL A 136 -7.67 -4.71 -2.22
C VAL A 136 -8.35 -6.02 -2.62
N SER A 137 -9.51 -5.96 -3.28
CA SER A 137 -10.12 -7.16 -3.84
C SER A 137 -9.30 -7.77 -4.98
N GLN A 138 -9.51 -9.08 -5.17
CA GLN A 138 -8.97 -9.80 -6.32
C GLN A 138 -9.48 -9.22 -7.65
N GLU A 139 -10.76 -8.84 -7.70
CA GLU A 139 -11.38 -8.24 -8.88
C GLU A 139 -10.68 -6.95 -9.30
N LEU A 140 -10.40 -6.05 -8.34
CA LEU A 140 -9.69 -4.82 -8.62
C LEU A 140 -8.24 -5.09 -9.08
N ALA A 141 -7.54 -6.03 -8.45
CA ALA A 141 -6.18 -6.41 -8.87
C ALA A 141 -6.14 -6.94 -10.31
N GLU A 142 -7.08 -7.82 -10.68
CA GLU A 142 -7.18 -8.34 -12.04
C GLU A 142 -7.52 -7.25 -13.06
N LEU A 143 -8.43 -6.33 -12.72
CA LEU A 143 -8.78 -5.24 -13.61
C LEU A 143 -7.61 -4.28 -13.82
N VAL A 144 -6.93 -3.90 -12.73
CA VAL A 144 -5.75 -3.03 -12.77
C VAL A 144 -4.61 -3.70 -13.53
N SER A 145 -4.41 -5.01 -13.43
CA SER A 145 -3.39 -5.74 -14.20
C SER A 145 -3.53 -5.61 -15.73
N LYS A 146 -4.74 -5.34 -16.21
CA LYS A 146 -5.07 -5.23 -17.65
C LYS A 146 -5.17 -3.78 -18.13
N ALA A 147 -5.20 -2.83 -17.20
CA ALA A 147 -5.32 -1.42 -17.52
C ALA A 147 -4.02 -0.87 -18.11
N THR A 148 -4.14 0.05 -19.06
CA THR A 148 -3.00 0.80 -19.61
C THR A 148 -2.59 1.95 -18.69
N ASP A 149 -1.34 2.39 -18.77
CA ASP A 149 -0.84 3.57 -18.06
C ASP A 149 -1.73 4.80 -18.26
N SER A 150 -2.24 5.00 -19.48
CA SER A 150 -3.15 6.09 -19.79
C SER A 150 -4.50 5.95 -19.09
N GLN A 151 -5.09 4.76 -19.02
CA GLN A 151 -6.33 4.55 -18.27
C GLN A 151 -6.12 4.80 -16.77
N LEU A 152 -4.99 4.36 -16.22
CA LEU A 152 -4.67 4.52 -14.81
C LEU A 152 -4.43 5.99 -14.43
N ARG A 153 -3.67 6.72 -15.24
CA ARG A 153 -3.44 8.16 -15.04
C ARG A 153 -4.72 8.98 -15.24
N HIS A 154 -5.64 8.55 -16.10
CA HIS A 154 -6.93 9.20 -16.28
C HIS A 154 -7.84 8.98 -15.06
N MET A 155 -7.88 7.74 -14.56
CA MET A 155 -8.59 7.40 -13.34
C MET A 155 -8.02 8.19 -12.14
N SER A 156 -6.69 8.33 -12.00
CA SER A 156 -6.09 9.11 -10.91
C SER A 156 -6.45 10.59 -10.96
N GLY A 157 -6.61 11.17 -12.16
CA GLY A 157 -7.07 12.55 -12.33
C GLY A 157 -8.57 12.78 -12.08
N THR A 158 -9.39 11.72 -12.10
CA THR A 158 -10.86 11.81 -11.98
C THR A 158 -11.42 11.19 -10.71
N THR A 159 -10.59 10.48 -9.95
CA THR A 159 -10.96 9.78 -8.72
C THR A 159 -9.94 10.08 -7.64
N VAL A 160 -10.37 10.73 -6.56
CA VAL A 160 -9.47 11.05 -5.44
C VAL A 160 -9.07 9.78 -4.70
N THR A 161 -7.77 9.54 -4.56
CA THR A 161 -7.23 8.38 -3.85
C THR A 161 -7.12 8.70 -2.35
N HIS A 162 -7.90 8.01 -1.54
CA HIS A 162 -7.83 8.13 -0.08
C HIS A 162 -7.27 6.87 0.54
N PHE A 163 -6.39 7.05 1.51
CA PHE A 163 -5.75 5.95 2.24
C PHE A 163 -6.17 5.92 3.70
N SER A 164 -6.07 4.73 4.29
CA SER A 164 -6.17 4.53 5.74
C SER A 164 -5.16 3.46 6.15
N LEU A 165 -4.83 3.38 7.44
CA LEU A 165 -3.91 2.35 7.92
C LEU A 165 -4.54 0.96 7.83
N ARG A 166 -3.71 -0.04 7.54
CA ARG A 166 -4.11 -1.45 7.54
C ARG A 166 -4.09 -2.10 8.92
N PHE A 167 -3.36 -1.51 9.84
CA PHE A 167 -3.08 -2.04 11.16
C PHE A 167 -3.41 -0.98 12.23
N ALA A 168 -3.44 -1.41 13.49
CA ALA A 168 -3.80 -0.55 14.60
C ALA A 168 -2.76 0.59 14.80
N PRO A 169 -3.20 1.87 14.95
CA PRO A 169 -2.31 3.00 15.18
C PRO A 169 -1.31 2.83 16.34
N SER A 170 -1.68 2.07 17.38
CA SER A 170 -0.80 1.81 18.53
C SER A 170 0.52 1.14 18.15
N ILE A 171 0.56 0.39 17.04
CA ILE A 171 1.80 -0.23 16.54
C ILE A 171 2.80 0.83 16.05
N ILE A 172 2.30 1.97 15.53
CA ILE A 172 3.17 3.09 15.17
C ILE A 172 3.91 3.57 16.40
N GLU A 173 3.21 3.77 17.51
CA GLU A 173 3.81 4.21 18.77
C GLU A 173 4.85 3.20 19.28
N GLU A 174 4.60 1.89 19.14
CA GLU A 174 5.58 0.85 19.47
C GLU A 174 6.84 0.87 18.60
N ILE A 175 6.73 1.25 17.32
CA ILE A 175 7.88 1.34 16.38
C ILE A 175 8.66 2.65 16.60
N LEU A 176 7.97 3.72 16.98
CA LEU A 176 8.55 5.04 17.24
C LEU A 176 9.13 5.20 18.65
N ASP A 177 9.03 4.17 19.50
CA ASP A 177 9.55 4.21 20.86
C ASP A 177 11.09 4.11 20.86
N ASP A 178 11.76 5.25 21.11
CA ASP A 178 13.21 5.37 21.18
C ASP A 178 13.84 4.52 22.31
N SER A 179 13.05 4.11 23.31
CA SER A 179 13.55 3.26 24.40
C SER A 179 13.66 1.78 24.01
N ARG A 180 13.10 1.37 22.86
CA ARG A 180 13.20 0.00 22.38
C ARG A 180 14.50 -0.25 21.62
N GLU A 181 15.25 -1.24 22.09
CA GLU A 181 16.44 -1.72 21.40
C GLU A 181 16.13 -2.52 20.12
N ASN A 182 14.92 -3.10 20.01
CA ASN A 182 14.54 -3.97 18.90
C ASN A 182 13.09 -3.73 18.41
N VAL A 183 12.96 -3.41 17.11
CA VAL A 183 11.67 -3.14 16.44
C VAL A 183 11.09 -4.33 15.67
N THR A 184 11.78 -5.48 15.63
CA THR A 184 11.36 -6.67 14.88
C THR A 184 9.96 -7.15 15.28
N HIS A 185 9.67 -7.22 16.59
CA HIS A 185 8.36 -7.70 17.04
C HIS A 185 7.20 -6.77 16.62
N PRO A 186 7.25 -5.44 16.83
CA PRO A 186 6.28 -4.51 16.26
C PRO A 186 6.12 -4.59 14.74
N VAL A 187 7.22 -4.75 14.00
CA VAL A 187 7.18 -4.89 12.55
C VAL A 187 6.46 -6.17 12.13
N LEU A 188 6.71 -7.30 12.80
CA LEU A 188 5.99 -8.55 12.53
C LEU A 188 4.50 -8.43 12.85
N LYS A 189 4.16 -7.78 13.97
CA LYS A 189 2.77 -7.48 14.35
C LYS A 189 2.08 -6.61 13.30
N LYS A 190 2.78 -5.58 12.78
CA LYS A 190 2.31 -4.73 11.67
C LYS A 190 1.97 -5.59 10.44
N LEU A 191 2.90 -6.45 10.00
CA LEU A 191 2.72 -7.31 8.83
C LEU A 191 1.54 -8.26 8.98
N GLN A 192 1.44 -8.92 10.14
CA GLN A 192 0.34 -9.82 10.44
C GLN A 192 -1.02 -9.12 10.36
N GLN A 193 -1.15 -7.93 10.97
CA GLN A 193 -2.39 -7.17 10.93
C GLN A 193 -2.70 -6.65 9.52
N SER A 194 -1.69 -6.27 8.75
CA SER A 194 -1.87 -5.79 7.38
C SER A 194 -2.41 -6.86 6.43
N LEU A 195 -2.01 -8.13 6.60
CA LEU A 195 -2.52 -9.27 5.83
C LEU A 195 -3.92 -9.70 6.29
N GLN A 196 -4.24 -9.54 7.56
CA GLN A 196 -5.52 -9.96 8.14
C GLN A 196 -6.70 -9.02 7.83
N GLY A 197 -6.51 -8.00 6.98
CA GLY A 197 -7.37 -6.83 6.76
C GLY A 197 -8.85 -7.03 6.37
N ARG A 198 -9.40 -8.24 6.47
CA ARG A 198 -10.85 -8.54 6.52
C ARG A 198 -11.34 -8.70 7.96
N GLY A 199 -11.26 -7.66 8.81
CA GLY A 199 -11.80 -7.81 10.16
C GLY A 199 -11.78 -6.55 11.02
N ARG A 200 -12.96 -6.13 11.44
CA ARG A 200 -13.24 -5.09 12.46
C ARG A 200 -12.28 -5.19 13.66
N TRP A 201 -11.62 -4.08 13.99
CA TRP A 201 -11.04 -3.87 15.32
C TRP A 201 -12.19 -3.63 16.30
N ARG A 202 -12.37 -4.55 17.26
CA ARG A 202 -13.21 -4.35 18.45
C ARG A 202 -12.31 -4.00 19.63
#